data_AF-A0A931W982-F1
#
_entry.id   AF-A0A931W982-F1
#
_cell.length_a   1.000
_cell.length_b   1.000
_cell.length_c   1.000
_cell.angle_alpha   90.00
_cell.angle_beta   90.00
_cell.angle_gamma   90.00
#
_symmetry.space_group_name_H-M   'P 1'
#
loop_
_entity.id
_entity.type
_entity.pdbx_description
1 polymer ?
#
loop_
_entity_poly.entity_id
_entity_poly.type
_entity_poly.pdbx_seq_one_letter_code
_entity_poly.pdbx_strand_id
1 'polypeptide(L)'
;MKIIINSKKSYLDEHCSRCGSEKRVARKWKEEIATLTGTTVLKHTQIVCMNEECQMEADELLLKEAQKRQDAKMKKQANDELRKVNILLAASKIRKNAPEINS
;
A
#
# COMPACT_ATOMS: atom_id res chain seq x y z
N MET A 1 -12.86 26.41 -7.62
CA MET A 1 -11.56 26.52 -8.32
C MET A 1 -11.08 25.12 -8.68
N LYS A 2 -10.92 24.81 -9.97
CA LYS A 2 -10.33 23.55 -10.44
C LYS A 2 -8.83 23.77 -10.59
N ILE A 3 -8.01 23.18 -9.72
CA ILE A 3 -6.56 23.17 -9.89
C ILE A 3 -6.27 22.12 -10.96
N ILE A 4 -5.96 22.58 -12.17
CA ILE A 4 -5.51 21.74 -13.28
C ILE A 4 -3.98 21.73 -13.23
N ILE A 5 -3.39 20.68 -12.66
CA ILE A 5 -1.95 20.45 -12.69
C ILE A 5 -1.59 19.97 -14.10
N ASN A 6 -1.17 20.89 -14.96
CA ASN A 6 -0.77 20.57 -16.33
C ASN A 6 0.74 20.23 -16.35
N SER A 7 1.12 19.03 -15.92
CA SER A 7 2.49 18.56 -16.09
C SER A 7 2.70 18.09 -17.54
N LYS A 8 3.16 18.98 -18.42
CA LYS A 8 3.51 18.68 -19.83
C LYS A 8 4.74 17.76 -20.00
N LYS A 9 5.14 16.99 -18.99
CA LYS A 9 6.11 15.90 -19.14
C LYS A 9 5.33 14.60 -19.32
N SER A 10 5.35 14.08 -20.54
CA SER A 10 4.82 12.74 -20.83
C SER A 10 5.86 11.73 -20.36
N TYR A 11 5.52 10.96 -19.33
CA TYR A 11 6.36 9.85 -18.84
C TYR A 11 6.65 8.78 -19.91
N LEU A 12 5.94 8.81 -21.04
CA LEU A 12 6.17 7.93 -22.19
C LEU A 12 7.33 8.41 -23.06
N ASP A 13 7.56 9.72 -23.13
CA ASP A 13 8.59 10.32 -23.98
C ASP A 13 9.99 10.15 -23.36
N GLU A 14 10.03 9.80 -22.07
CA GLU A 14 11.25 9.47 -21.35
C GLU A 14 11.61 7.99 -21.54
N HIS A 15 12.85 7.74 -21.95
CA HIS A 15 13.42 6.40 -22.01
C HIS A 15 13.41 5.71 -20.64
N CYS A 16 13.49 4.38 -20.65
CA CYS A 16 13.59 3.56 -19.44
C CYS A 16 14.84 3.95 -18.65
N SER A 17 14.68 4.30 -17.38
CA SER A 17 15.81 4.65 -16.50
C SER A 17 16.73 3.46 -16.20
N ARG A 18 16.28 2.24 -16.46
CA ARG A 18 17.00 0.99 -16.18
C ARG A 18 17.86 0.55 -17.37
N CYS A 19 17.30 0.54 -18.58
CA CYS A 19 17.97 0.02 -19.78
C CYS A 19 18.01 1.00 -20.96
N GLY A 20 17.44 2.20 -20.84
CA GLY A 20 17.39 3.19 -21.92
C GLY A 20 16.40 2.89 -23.06
N SER A 21 15.66 1.77 -23.03
CA SER A 21 14.68 1.44 -24.07
C SER A 21 13.40 2.30 -23.97
N GLU A 22 12.61 2.32 -25.05
CA GLU A 22 11.32 3.00 -25.06
C GLU A 22 10.30 2.37 -24.09
N LYS A 23 9.29 3.16 -23.74
CA LYS A 23 8.21 2.75 -22.84
C LYS A 23 6.88 2.72 -23.58
N ARG A 24 5.98 1.86 -23.14
CA ARG A 24 4.59 1.80 -23.64
C ARG A 24 3.59 1.86 -22.50
N VAL A 25 2.39 2.33 -22.79
CA VAL A 25 1.27 2.20 -21.84
C VAL A 25 0.81 0.75 -21.85
N ALA A 26 0.86 0.08 -20.70
CA ALA A 26 0.32 -1.26 -20.53
C ALA A 26 -1.18 -1.22 -20.21
N ARG A 27 -1.59 -0.36 -19.27
CA ARG A 27 -2.97 -0.32 -18.76
C ARG A 27 -3.35 1.07 -18.30
N LYS A 28 -4.62 1.42 -18.49
CA LYS A 28 -5.25 2.59 -17.84
C LYS A 28 -6.51 2.12 -17.14
N TRP A 29 -6.75 2.59 -15.92
CA TRP A 29 -7.99 2.31 -15.21
C TRP A 29 -8.38 3.49 -14.33
N LYS A 30 -9.63 3.48 -13.90
CA LYS A 30 -10.16 4.45 -12.96
C LYS A 30 -10.52 3.73 -11.67
N GLU A 31 -10.23 4.37 -10.55
CA GLU A 31 -10.56 3.87 -9.23
C GLU A 31 -11.37 4.96 -8.52
N GLU A 32 -12.53 4.58 -7.99
CA GLU A 32 -13.39 5.48 -7.24
C GLU A 32 -13.21 5.20 -5.76
N ILE A 33 -12.64 6.17 -5.04
CA ILE A 33 -12.38 6.07 -3.61
C ILE A 33 -13.38 6.95 -2.88
N ALA A 34 -14.19 6.34 -2.03
CA ALA A 34 -15.05 7.07 -1.11
C ALA A 34 -14.19 7.75 -0.04
N THR A 35 -14.29 9.07 0.05
CA THR A 35 -13.62 9.91 1.04
C THR A 35 -14.66 10.57 1.94
N LEU A 36 -14.22 11.12 3.08
CA LEU A 36 -15.12 11.75 4.07
C LEU A 36 -16.01 12.86 3.49
N THR A 37 -15.58 13.51 2.40
CA THR A 37 -16.28 14.63 1.76
C THR A 37 -16.93 14.28 0.42
N GLY A 38 -16.92 13.01 0.00
CA GLY A 38 -17.51 12.53 -1.25
C GLY A 38 -16.63 11.50 -1.99
N THR A 39 -16.92 11.26 -3.27
CA THR A 39 -16.19 10.29 -4.09
C THR A 39 -15.06 10.95 -4.87
N THR A 40 -13.84 10.45 -4.72
CA THR A 40 -12.67 10.88 -5.51
C THR A 40 -12.40 9.86 -6.62
N VAL A 41 -12.33 10.32 -7.87
CA VAL A 41 -11.99 9.47 -9.02
C VAL A 41 -10.50 9.60 -9.33
N LEU A 42 -9.75 8.54 -9.07
CA LEU A 42 -8.35 8.42 -9.46
C LEU A 42 -8.24 7.83 -10.86
N LYS A 43 -7.36 8.40 -11.68
CA LYS A 43 -7.02 7.89 -13.02
C LYS A 43 -5.61 7.34 -12.98
N HIS A 44 -5.48 6.04 -13.15
CA HIS A 44 -4.21 5.34 -13.16
C HIS A 44 -3.76 5.08 -14.59
N THR A 45 -2.46 5.21 -14.82
CA THR A 45 -1.80 4.81 -16.07
C THR A 45 -0.56 4.03 -15.70
N GLN A 46 -0.49 2.77 -16.13
CA GLN A 46 0.66 1.90 -15.98
C GLN A 46 1.50 1.96 -17.25
N ILE A 47 2.77 2.29 -17.08
CA ILE A 47 3.77 2.41 -18.13
C ILE A 47 4.81 1.32 -17.89
N VAL A 48 5.15 0.57 -18.93
CA VAL A 48 6.13 -0.53 -18.88
C VAL A 48 7.24 -0.31 -19.89
N CYS A 49 8.40 -0.89 -19.62
CA CYS A 49 9.49 -0.94 -20.59
C CYS A 49 9.11 -1.86 -21.76
N MET A 50 9.51 -1.50 -22.98
CA MET A 50 9.34 -2.37 -24.15
C MET A 50 10.35 -3.52 -24.19
N ASN A 51 11.53 -3.35 -23.59
CA ASN A 51 12.48 -4.44 -23.41
C ASN A 51 11.94 -5.42 -22.36
N GLU A 52 11.64 -6.64 -22.80
CA GLU A 52 11.03 -7.70 -21.99
C GLU A 52 11.94 -8.19 -20.87
N GLU A 53 13.23 -8.40 -21.14
CA GLU A 53 14.20 -8.83 -20.12
C GLU A 53 14.28 -7.80 -18.99
N CYS A 54 14.44 -6.53 -19.37
CA CYS A 54 14.46 -5.44 -18.40
C CYS A 54 13.14 -5.39 -17.62
N GLN A 55 12.00 -5.54 -18.29
CA GLN A 55 10.70 -5.49 -17.64
C GLN A 55 10.51 -6.64 -16.64
N MET A 56 10.91 -7.87 -17.02
CA MET A 56 10.85 -9.05 -16.16
C MET A 56 11.68 -8.88 -14.89
N GLU A 57 12.91 -8.37 -14.99
CA GLU A 57 13.77 -8.13 -13.82
C GLU A 57 13.12 -7.17 -12.82
N ALA A 58 12.50 -6.08 -13.32
CA ALA A 58 11.79 -5.17 -12.42
C ALA A 58 10.53 -5.79 -11.84
N ASP A 59 9.78 -6.55 -12.61
CA ASP A 59 8.57 -7.20 -12.11
C ASP A 59 8.92 -8.22 -11.01
N GLU A 60 10.04 -8.94 -11.14
CA GLU A 60 10.54 -9.84 -10.10
C GLU A 60 10.93 -9.08 -8.81
N LEU A 61 11.61 -7.94 -8.94
CA LEU A 61 11.94 -7.08 -7.81
C LEU A 61 10.69 -6.53 -7.12
N LEU A 62 9.72 -6.05 -7.91
CA LEU A 62 8.44 -5.54 -7.40
C LEU A 62 7.65 -6.62 -6.67
N LEU A 63 7.66 -7.86 -7.18
CA LEU A 63 7.05 -9.01 -6.51
C LEU A 63 7.74 -9.33 -5.18
N LYS A 64 9.08 -9.38 -5.16
CA LYS A 64 9.86 -9.59 -3.93
C LYS A 64 9.56 -8.52 -2.88
N GLU A 65 9.48 -7.25 -3.28
CA GLU A 65 9.13 -6.15 -2.38
C GLU A 65 7.67 -6.19 -1.93
N ALA A 66 6.74 -6.59 -2.78
CA ALA A 66 5.34 -6.78 -2.43
C ALA A 66 5.21 -7.88 -1.35
N GLN A 67 5.91 -9.01 -1.52
CA GLN A 67 5.92 -10.09 -0.54
C GLN A 67 6.48 -9.63 0.81
N LYS A 68 7.63 -8.94 0.81
CA LYS A 68 8.21 -8.36 2.04
C LYS A 68 7.24 -7.44 2.77
N ARG A 69 6.51 -6.60 2.03
CA ARG A 69 5.48 -5.70 2.59
C ARG A 69 4.30 -6.46 3.17
N GLN A 70 3.85 -7.52 2.51
CA GLN A 70 2.78 -8.39 3.03
C GLN A 70 3.21 -9.11 4.31
N ASP A 71 4.39 -9.71 4.33
CA ASP A 71 4.92 -10.42 5.51
C ASP A 71 5.06 -9.47 6.71
N ALA A 72 5.55 -8.25 6.47
CA ALA A 72 5.65 -7.22 7.50
C ALA A 72 4.27 -6.82 8.04
N LYS A 73 3.26 -6.70 7.17
CA LYS A 73 1.88 -6.40 7.55
C LYS A 73 1.29 -7.52 8.42
N MET A 74 1.47 -8.77 8.03
CA MET A 74 1.00 -9.94 8.77
C MET A 74 1.65 -10.04 10.16
N LYS A 75 2.98 -9.86 10.24
CA LYS A 75 3.70 -9.85 11.52
C LYS A 75 3.22 -8.72 12.44
N LYS A 76 2.96 -7.54 11.89
CA LYS A 76 2.43 -6.41 12.66
C LYS A 76 1.03 -6.73 13.20
N GLN A 77 0.14 -7.26 12.35
CA GLN A 77 -1.21 -7.65 12.77
C GLN A 77 -1.19 -8.70 13.89
N ALA A 78 -0.38 -9.75 13.75
CA ALA A 78 -0.23 -10.77 14.77
C ALA A 78 0.28 -10.20 16.12
N ASN A 79 1.28 -9.31 16.06
CA ASN A 79 1.80 -8.65 17.27
C ASN A 79 0.77 -7.72 17.92
N ASP A 80 -0.01 -6.99 17.13
CA ASP A 80 -1.04 -6.09 17.63
C ASP A 80 -2.20 -6.88 18.26
N GLU A 81 -2.57 -8.03 17.70
CA GLU A 81 -3.54 -8.96 18.29
C GLU A 81 -3.04 -9.54 19.61
N LEU A 82 -1.79 -10.02 19.66
CA LEU A 82 -1.19 -10.54 20.89
C LEU A 82 -1.16 -9.48 22.00
N ARG A 83 -0.80 -8.23 21.66
CA ARG A 83 -0.84 -7.10 22.60
C ARG A 83 -2.25 -6.86 23.13
N LYS A 84 -3.28 -6.86 22.27
CA LYS A 84 -4.68 -6.69 22.69
C LYS A 84 -5.10 -7.79 23.65
N VAL A 85 -4.79 -9.05 23.34
CA VAL A 85 -5.12 -10.20 24.21
C VAL A 85 -4.43 -10.06 25.56
N ASN A 86 -3.14 -9.72 25.59
CA ASN A 86 -2.40 -9.54 26.84
C ASN A 86 -2.96 -8.41 27.71
N ILE A 87 -3.37 -7.29 27.09
CA ILE A 87 -4.02 -6.18 27.79
C ILE A 87 -5.34 -6.64 28.42
N LEU A 88 -6.17 -7.38 27.67
CA LEU A 88 -7.44 -7.91 28.17
C LEU A 88 -7.25 -8.92 29.31
N LEU A 89 -6.25 -9.81 29.19
CA LEU A 89 -5.91 -10.77 30.24
C LEU A 89 -5.43 -10.05 31.51
N ALA A 90 -4.55 -9.05 31.38
CA ALA A 90 -4.10 -8.23 32.50
C ALA A 90 -5.27 -7.51 33.18
N ALA A 91 -6.16 -6.87 32.41
CA ALA A 91 -7.34 -6.20 32.93
C ALA A 91 -8.29 -7.18 33.67
N SER A 92 -8.49 -8.39 33.13
CA SER A 92 -9.34 -9.40 33.78
C SER A 92 -8.75 -9.91 35.10
N LYS A 93 -7.42 -10.09 35.18
CA LYS A 93 -6.73 -10.48 36.42
C LYS A 93 -6.84 -9.41 37.50
N ILE A 94 -6.71 -8.13 37.13
CA ILE A 94 -6.87 -7.00 38.06
C ILE A 94 -8.29 -6.98 38.63
N ARG A 95 -9.33 -7.19 37.81
CA ARG A 95 -10.72 -7.24 38.29
C ARG A 95 -10.99 -8.40 39.25
N LYS A 96 -10.37 -9.56 39.03
CA LYS A 96 -10.53 -10.73 39.92
C LYS A 96 -9.83 -10.58 41.26
N ASN A 97 -8.76 -9.78 41.32
CA ASN A 97 -7.99 -9.55 42.54
C ASN A 97 -8.39 -8.25 43.25
N ALA A 98 -9.42 -7.55 42.79
CA ALA A 98 -9.92 -6.35 43.45
C ALA A 98 -10.56 -6.76 44.79
N PRO A 99 -10.14 -6.18 45.93
CA PRO A 99 -10.75 -6.49 47.21
C PRO A 99 -12.24 -6.09 47.19
N GLU A 100 -13.11 -6.97 47.67
CA GLU A 100 -14.51 -6.62 47.96
C GLU A 100 -14.51 -5.49 49.00
N ILE A 101 -14.79 -4.27 48.55
CA ILE A 101 -15.05 -3.15 49.45
C ILE A 101 -16.44 -3.38 50.02
N ASN A 102 -16.52 -4.14 51.11
CA ASN A 102 -17.75 -4.25 51.91
C ASN A 102 -18.04 -2.88 52.53
N SER A 103 -19.22 -2.33 52.21
CA SER A 103 -19.81 -1.13 52.83
C SER A 103 -20.53 -1.48 54.13
#